data_AF-A0A6A2YKJ7-F1
#
_entry.id   AF-A0A6A2YKJ7-F1
#
_cell.length_a   1.000
_cell.length_b   1.000
_cell.length_c   1.000
_cell.angle_alpha   90.00
_cell.angle_beta   90.00
_cell.angle_gamma   90.00
#
_symmetry.space_group_name_H-M   'P 1'
#
loop_
_entity.id
_entity.type
_entity.pdbx_description
1 polymer ?
#
loop_
_entity_poly.entity_id
_entity_poly.type
_entity_poly.pdbx_seq_one_letter_code
_entity_poly.pdbx_strand_id
1 'polypeptide(L)'
;MISRLETMRFQWGAREGPLCDEPIRNVKFKIVDARIASEPLHRGSGQIIPTARRVAYSAFLMATPRLMEPVYHVEKWPCTADVPQPGTPAYIVKAFLPVIESFGFETNLRYHTQGQAFCLSVFDHWAIVPGDPLDKIIVLRPLEPAPIQHLALEFMGMSEDVSINKFFDESMVV
;
A
#
# COMPACT_ATOMS: atom_id res chain seq x y z
N MET A 1 -19.45 13.61 -24.04
CA MET A 1 -19.09 12.19 -24.22
C MET A 1 -17.58 11.93 -24.05
N ILE A 2 -16.85 12.78 -23.30
CA ILE A 2 -15.40 12.63 -23.04
C ILE A 2 -15.12 12.16 -21.60
N SER A 3 -16.04 12.35 -20.66
CA SER A 3 -15.80 12.09 -19.23
C SER A 3 -15.71 10.61 -18.82
N ARG A 4 -16.37 9.69 -19.52
CA ARG A 4 -16.45 8.28 -19.06
C ARG A 4 -15.21 7.44 -19.38
N LEU A 5 -14.60 7.67 -20.55
CA LEU A 5 -13.42 6.92 -20.99
C LEU A 5 -12.14 7.40 -20.31
N GLU A 6 -12.01 8.70 -20.04
CA GLU A 6 -10.88 9.25 -19.29
C GLU A 6 -10.88 8.76 -17.83
N THR A 7 -12.06 8.70 -17.20
CA THR A 7 -12.19 8.15 -15.84
C THR A 7 -11.76 6.68 -15.77
N MET A 8 -12.19 5.83 -16.71
CA MET A 8 -11.80 4.41 -16.74
C MET A 8 -10.28 4.20 -16.92
N ARG A 9 -9.62 5.11 -17.63
CA ARG A 9 -8.19 5.00 -17.96
C ARG A 9 -7.31 5.57 -16.86
N PHE A 10 -7.76 6.64 -16.20
CA PHE A 10 -7.18 7.10 -14.95
C PHE A 10 -7.32 6.02 -13.86
N GLN A 11 -8.47 5.34 -13.78
CA GLN A 11 -8.67 4.19 -12.91
C GLN A 11 -7.68 3.05 -13.21
N TRP A 12 -7.32 2.82 -14.48
CA TRP A 12 -6.30 1.82 -14.82
C TRP A 12 -4.90 2.24 -14.34
N GLY A 13 -4.50 3.50 -14.53
CA GLY A 13 -3.25 4.02 -13.96
C GLY A 13 -3.23 4.00 -12.42
N ALA A 14 -4.35 4.22 -11.77
CA ALA A 14 -4.45 4.12 -10.30
C ALA A 14 -4.47 2.66 -9.78
N ARG A 15 -4.70 1.68 -10.65
CA ARG A 15 -4.63 0.24 -10.31
C ARG A 15 -3.20 -0.29 -10.31
N GLU A 16 -2.33 0.28 -11.13
CA GLU A 16 -0.91 -0.06 -11.25
C GLU A 16 -0.10 1.15 -10.75
N GLY A 17 0.18 1.20 -9.45
CA GLY A 17 0.89 2.33 -8.84
C GLY A 17 2.39 2.31 -9.11
N PRO A 18 3.07 3.46 -9.05
CA PRO A 18 4.47 3.56 -9.48
C PRO A 18 5.48 2.95 -8.51
N LEU A 19 5.06 2.53 -7.30
CA LEU A 19 5.98 1.94 -6.29
C LEU A 19 6.19 0.43 -6.52
N CYS A 20 5.10 -0.34 -6.56
CA CYS A 20 5.15 -1.81 -6.61
C CYS A 20 4.13 -2.39 -7.59
N ASP A 21 3.68 -1.62 -8.60
CA ASP A 21 2.58 -2.00 -9.51
C ASP A 21 1.25 -2.34 -8.79
N GLU A 22 1.08 -1.82 -7.57
CA GLU A 22 -0.08 -2.04 -6.71
C GLU A 22 -1.05 -0.84 -6.71
N PRO A 23 -2.34 -1.04 -6.40
CA PRO A 23 -3.34 0.02 -6.47
C PRO A 23 -3.06 1.15 -5.47
N ILE A 24 -3.12 2.39 -5.98
CA ILE A 24 -2.96 3.61 -5.19
C ILE A 24 -4.22 3.85 -4.34
N ARG A 25 -4.06 4.09 -3.05
CA ARG A 25 -5.14 4.31 -2.09
C ARG A 25 -5.02 5.66 -1.39
N ASN A 26 -6.16 6.26 -1.04
CA ASN A 26 -6.24 7.49 -0.25
C ASN A 26 -5.48 8.70 -0.84
N VAL A 27 -5.41 8.80 -2.18
CA VAL A 27 -4.78 9.92 -2.88
C VAL A 27 -5.82 10.75 -3.63
N LYS A 28 -5.68 12.08 -3.55
CA LYS A 28 -6.48 13.03 -4.30
C LYS A 28 -5.62 13.75 -5.34
N PHE A 29 -5.89 13.48 -6.61
CA PHE A 29 -5.28 14.22 -7.72
C PHE A 29 -6.10 15.48 -8.02
N LYS A 30 -5.42 16.63 -8.06
CA LYS A 30 -6.00 17.92 -8.43
C LYS A 30 -5.31 18.44 -9.68
N ILE A 31 -6.06 18.57 -10.77
CA ILE A 31 -5.58 19.22 -12.00
C ILE A 31 -5.57 20.73 -11.73
N VAL A 32 -4.39 21.34 -11.82
CA VAL A 32 -4.21 22.78 -11.61
C VAL A 32 -4.25 23.54 -12.93
N ASP A 33 -3.55 23.04 -13.94
CA ASP A 33 -3.51 23.60 -15.29
C ASP A 33 -3.41 22.47 -16.33
N ALA A 34 -3.91 22.73 -17.54
CA ALA A 34 -3.82 21.82 -18.67
C ALA A 34 -3.81 22.61 -19.99
N ARG A 35 -2.67 22.58 -20.69
CA ARG A 35 -2.54 23.13 -22.04
C ARG A 35 -2.80 22.05 -23.07
N ILE A 36 -3.87 22.20 -23.84
CA ILE A 36 -4.32 21.21 -24.82
C ILE A 36 -4.22 21.83 -26.22
N ALA A 37 -3.71 21.08 -27.19
CA ALA A 37 -3.64 21.50 -28.59
C ALA A 37 -5.05 21.75 -29.17
N SER A 38 -5.16 22.75 -30.06
CA SER A 38 -6.42 23.12 -30.73
C SER A 38 -6.89 22.04 -31.72
N GLU A 39 -5.96 21.42 -32.46
CA GLU A 39 -6.31 20.45 -33.49
C GLU A 39 -6.67 19.08 -32.89
N PRO A 40 -7.80 18.47 -33.26
CA PRO A 40 -8.22 17.16 -32.78
C PRO A 40 -7.21 16.03 -32.98
N LEU A 41 -6.39 16.11 -34.03
CA LEU A 41 -5.39 15.09 -34.37
C LEU A 41 -4.31 14.94 -33.28
N HIS A 42 -3.95 16.04 -32.62
CA HIS A 42 -2.88 16.07 -31.60
C HIS A 42 -3.36 15.72 -30.19
N ARG A 43 -4.68 15.74 -29.96
CA ARG A 43 -5.31 15.38 -28.68
C ARG A 43 -5.96 13.98 -28.70
N GLY A 44 -5.42 13.10 -29.53
CA GLY A 44 -5.84 11.69 -29.58
C GLY A 44 -5.65 11.00 -28.22
N SER A 45 -6.49 10.01 -27.93
CA SER A 45 -6.41 9.23 -26.69
C SER A 45 -5.02 8.63 -26.45
N GLY A 46 -4.36 8.15 -27.51
CA GLY A 46 -3.01 7.58 -27.45
C GLY A 46 -1.93 8.59 -27.00
N GLN A 47 -2.19 9.89 -27.05
CA GLN A 47 -1.28 10.93 -26.59
C GLN A 47 -1.65 11.40 -25.16
N ILE A 48 -2.94 11.63 -24.90
CA ILE A 48 -3.42 12.13 -23.61
C ILE A 48 -3.23 11.10 -22.49
N ILE A 49 -3.58 9.84 -22.73
CA ILE A 49 -3.61 8.80 -21.70
C ILE A 49 -2.22 8.54 -21.10
N PRO A 50 -1.17 8.22 -21.88
CA PRO A 50 0.15 7.97 -21.31
C PRO A 50 0.70 9.22 -20.62
N THR A 51 0.44 10.41 -21.17
CA THR A 51 0.86 11.69 -20.57
C THR A 51 0.18 11.93 -19.23
N ALA A 52 -1.15 11.76 -19.15
CA ALA A 52 -1.90 11.88 -17.89
C ALA A 52 -1.45 10.86 -16.83
N ARG A 53 -1.12 9.63 -17.25
CA ARG A 53 -0.57 8.60 -16.35
C ARG A 53 0.81 9.00 -15.80
N ARG A 54 1.71 9.48 -16.66
CA ARG A 54 3.03 9.99 -16.25
C ARG A 54 2.91 11.13 -15.25
N VAL A 55 2.01 12.09 -15.50
CA VAL A 55 1.74 13.23 -14.61
C VAL A 55 1.17 12.78 -13.26
N ALA A 56 0.29 11.78 -13.24
CA ALA A 56 -0.22 11.23 -11.99
C ALA A 56 0.90 10.57 -11.17
N TYR A 57 1.76 9.78 -11.80
CA TYR A 57 2.87 9.13 -11.11
C TYR A 57 3.92 10.13 -10.63
N SER A 58 4.28 11.13 -11.42
CA SER A 58 5.23 12.16 -11.00
C SER A 58 4.68 12.95 -9.80
N ALA A 59 3.41 13.37 -9.87
CA ALA A 59 2.76 14.08 -8.76
C ALA A 59 2.68 13.21 -7.49
N PHE A 60 2.44 11.90 -7.63
CA PHE A 60 2.40 10.97 -6.50
C PHE A 60 3.79 10.77 -5.87
N LEU A 61 4.83 10.59 -6.68
CA LEU A 61 6.21 10.43 -6.20
C LEU A 61 6.75 11.70 -5.53
N MET A 62 6.29 12.89 -5.94
CA MET A 62 6.60 14.14 -5.25
C MET A 62 5.88 14.30 -3.90
N ALA A 63 4.76 13.62 -3.70
CA ALA A 63 3.91 13.76 -2.51
C ALA A 63 4.33 12.87 -1.32
N THR A 64 5.60 12.43 -1.27
CA THR A 64 6.16 11.50 -0.25
C THR A 64 5.30 10.24 -0.10
N PRO A 65 5.30 9.36 -1.12
CA PRO A 65 4.41 8.19 -1.14
C PRO A 65 4.80 7.19 -0.04
N ARG A 66 3.78 6.50 0.50
CA ARG A 66 3.94 5.52 1.59
C ARG A 66 3.30 4.21 1.18
N LEU A 67 3.93 3.09 1.56
CA LEU A 67 3.30 1.77 1.42
C LEU A 67 2.22 1.59 2.48
N MET A 68 1.20 0.80 2.13
CA MET A 68 0.15 0.41 3.06
C MET A 68 0.11 -1.11 3.14
N GLU A 69 0.07 -1.64 4.35
CA GLU A 69 -0.11 -3.07 4.60
C GLU A 69 -1.55 -3.35 5.05
N PRO A 70 -2.11 -4.51 4.67
CA PRO A 70 -3.38 -4.94 5.22
C PRO A 70 -3.19 -5.37 6.68
N VAL A 71 -4.20 -5.09 7.51
CA VAL A 71 -4.24 -5.45 8.93
C VAL A 71 -5.46 -6.32 9.19
N TYR A 72 -5.23 -7.44 9.87
CA TYR A 72 -6.28 -8.30 10.38
C TYR A 72 -6.75 -7.82 11.75
N HIS A 73 -8.06 -7.76 11.91
CA HIS A 73 -8.68 -7.80 13.24
C HIS A 73 -8.76 -9.26 13.67
N VAL A 74 -8.11 -9.56 14.79
CA VAL A 74 -7.99 -10.90 15.34
C VAL A 74 -8.83 -10.98 16.60
N GLU A 75 -9.80 -11.89 16.61
CA GLU A 75 -10.55 -12.25 17.82
C GLU A 75 -10.01 -13.59 18.35
N LYS A 76 -9.46 -13.56 19.56
CA LYS A 76 -8.89 -14.71 20.25
C LYS A 76 -9.80 -15.18 21.38
N TRP A 77 -9.84 -16.50 21.54
CA TRP A 77 -10.51 -17.24 22.60
C TRP A 77 -9.55 -18.28 23.18
N PRO A 78 -9.49 -18.58 24.50
CA PRO A 78 -9.46 -17.69 25.65
C PRO A 78 -8.00 -17.38 26.04
N CYS A 79 -7.72 -16.13 26.37
CA CYS A 79 -6.55 -15.81 27.19
C CYS A 79 -6.96 -14.77 28.21
N THR A 80 -6.35 -14.86 29.38
CA THR A 80 -6.60 -14.04 30.57
C THR A 80 -6.37 -12.54 30.30
N ALA A 81 -7.27 -11.86 29.60
CA ALA A 81 -7.40 -10.40 29.54
C ALA A 81 -8.68 -9.91 28.84
N ASP A 82 -9.12 -8.76 29.35
CA ASP A 82 -9.99 -7.69 28.85
C ASP A 82 -11.52 -7.82 28.94
N VAL A 83 -12.17 -8.82 28.35
CA VAL A 83 -13.64 -8.92 28.43
C VAL A 83 -14.11 -10.36 28.69
N PRO A 84 -14.73 -10.63 29.86
CA PRO A 84 -15.36 -11.93 30.09
C PRO A 84 -16.57 -12.07 29.17
N GLN A 85 -16.68 -13.20 28.48
CA GLN A 85 -17.84 -13.46 27.65
C GLN A 85 -19.04 -13.90 28.50
N PRO A 86 -20.18 -13.20 28.43
CA PRO A 86 -21.37 -13.60 29.17
C PRO A 86 -21.76 -15.06 28.88
N GLY A 87 -21.91 -15.85 29.94
CA GLY A 87 -22.34 -17.25 29.84
C GLY A 87 -21.24 -18.28 29.58
N THR A 88 -19.96 -17.89 29.51
CA THR A 88 -18.84 -18.83 29.38
C THR A 88 -17.64 -18.41 30.23
N PRO A 89 -16.76 -19.33 30.70
CA PRO A 89 -15.54 -18.97 31.43
C PRO A 89 -14.43 -18.40 30.53
N ALA A 90 -14.73 -18.12 29.26
CA ALA A 90 -13.78 -17.65 28.28
C ALA A 90 -13.68 -16.12 28.24
N TYR A 91 -12.52 -15.67 27.78
CA TYR A 91 -12.19 -14.26 27.58
C TYR A 91 -11.95 -14.02 26.10
N ILE A 92 -12.51 -12.94 25.57
CA ILE A 92 -12.23 -12.51 24.21
C ILE A 92 -11.13 -11.45 24.26
N VAL A 93 -10.04 -11.70 23.53
CA VAL A 93 -9.02 -10.69 23.27
C VAL A 93 -9.12 -10.24 21.82
N LYS A 94 -9.23 -8.93 21.63
CA LYS A 94 -9.27 -8.29 20.31
C LYS A 94 -7.92 -7.62 20.05
N ALA A 95 -7.32 -7.90 18.90
CA ALA A 95 -6.04 -7.35 18.53
C ALA A 95 -6.00 -7.01 17.03
N PHE A 96 -5.06 -6.14 16.66
CA PHE A 96 -4.72 -5.87 15.27
C PHE A 96 -3.39 -6.54 14.95
N LEU A 97 -3.34 -7.28 13.83
CA LEU A 97 -2.17 -8.02 13.39
C LEU A 97 -1.91 -7.73 11.90
N PRO A 98 -0.77 -7.13 11.53
CA PRO A 98 -0.37 -7.00 10.14
C PRO A 98 -0.38 -8.35 9.43
N VAL A 99 -0.89 -8.42 8.20
CA VAL A 99 -1.03 -9.70 7.49
C VAL A 99 0.32 -10.39 7.30
N ILE A 100 1.39 -9.62 7.08
CA ILE A 100 2.76 -10.15 6.93
C ILE A 100 3.27 -10.87 8.19
N GLU A 101 2.78 -10.49 9.37
CA GLU A 101 3.13 -11.12 10.66
C GLU A 101 2.16 -12.25 11.04
N SER A 102 1.08 -12.44 10.26
CA SER A 102 0.05 -13.43 10.58
C SER A 102 0.41 -14.87 10.21
N PHE A 103 1.44 -15.07 9.39
CA PHE A 103 1.88 -16.39 8.95
C PHE A 103 2.41 -17.22 10.14
N GLY A 104 1.74 -18.34 10.43
CA GLY A 104 2.09 -19.20 11.56
C GLY A 104 1.64 -18.67 12.93
N PHE A 105 1.00 -17.50 13.00
CA PHE A 105 0.52 -16.92 14.26
C PHE A 105 -0.47 -17.84 14.98
N GLU A 106 -1.47 -18.38 14.28
CA GLU A 106 -2.48 -19.29 14.86
C GLU A 106 -1.85 -20.57 15.41
N THR A 107 -0.89 -21.14 14.68
CA THR A 107 -0.21 -22.37 15.08
C THR A 107 0.67 -22.13 16.30
N ASN A 108 1.42 -21.04 16.32
CA ASN A 108 2.23 -20.63 17.49
C ASN A 108 1.34 -20.36 18.70
N LEU A 109 0.20 -19.68 18.50
CA LEU A 109 -0.76 -19.38 19.55
C LEU A 109 -1.28 -20.65 20.21
N ARG A 110 -1.68 -21.64 19.40
CA ARG A 110 -2.12 -22.95 19.88
C ARG A 110 -1.01 -23.69 20.58
N TYR A 111 0.19 -23.72 20.03
CA TYR A 111 1.33 -24.40 20.63
C TYR A 111 1.64 -23.87 22.03
N HIS A 112 1.74 -22.54 22.17
CA HIS A 112 2.04 -21.88 23.45
C HIS A 112 0.91 -21.95 24.46
N THR A 113 -0.33 -22.18 24.01
CA THR A 113 -1.50 -22.33 24.89
C THR A 113 -1.97 -23.78 25.03
N GLN A 114 -1.16 -24.76 24.59
CA GLN A 114 -1.51 -26.20 24.65
C GLN A 114 -2.86 -26.51 23.98
N GLY A 115 -3.17 -25.80 22.89
CA GLY A 115 -4.41 -25.93 22.13
C GLY A 115 -5.63 -25.29 22.79
N GLN A 116 -5.47 -24.62 23.95
CA GLN A 116 -6.58 -23.99 24.64
C GLN A 116 -7.05 -22.73 23.93
N ALA A 117 -6.14 -21.98 23.30
CA ALA A 117 -6.51 -20.80 22.55
C ALA A 117 -6.59 -21.02 21.05
N PHE A 118 -7.55 -20.35 20.41
CA PHE A 118 -7.68 -20.22 18.96
C PHE A 118 -7.93 -18.76 18.61
N CYS A 119 -7.68 -18.40 17.36
CA CYS A 119 -7.96 -17.07 16.83
C CYS A 119 -8.66 -17.14 15.49
N LEU A 120 -9.56 -16.19 15.27
CA LEU A 120 -10.12 -15.90 13.96
C LEU A 120 -9.54 -14.56 13.49
N SER A 121 -8.98 -14.55 12.29
CA SER A 121 -8.40 -13.36 11.67
C SER A 121 -9.27 -12.95 10.49
N VAL A 122 -9.73 -11.70 10.49
CA VAL A 122 -10.54 -11.12 9.41
C VAL A 122 -9.91 -9.79 8.97
N PHE A 123 -9.91 -9.52 7.66
CA PHE A 123 -9.47 -8.22 7.14
C PHE A 123 -10.29 -7.08 7.73
N ASP A 124 -9.60 -6.06 8.24
CA ASP A 124 -10.23 -4.88 8.83
C ASP A 124 -9.90 -3.61 8.03
N HIS A 125 -8.63 -3.20 7.97
CA HIS A 125 -8.21 -1.97 7.29
C HIS A 125 -6.80 -2.06 6.71
N TRP A 126 -6.40 -0.98 6.04
CA TRP A 126 -5.04 -0.75 5.54
C TRP A 126 -4.33 0.26 6.44
N ALA A 127 -3.16 -0.10 6.96
CA ALA A 127 -2.32 0.76 7.77
C ALA A 127 -1.07 1.18 6.98
N ILE A 128 -0.48 2.33 7.34
CA ILE A 128 0.77 2.79 6.70
C ILE A 128 1.93 1.97 7.25
N VAL A 129 2.74 1.42 6.34
CA VAL A 129 3.96 0.70 6.72
C VAL A 129 4.96 1.72 7.29
N PRO A 130 5.55 1.45 8.47
CA PRO A 130 6.60 2.29 9.02
C PRO A 130 7.86 2.32 8.13
N GLY A 131 8.56 3.46 8.09
CA GLY A 131 9.74 3.66 7.24
C GLY A 131 9.47 4.25 5.86
N ASP A 132 10.47 4.84 5.23
CA ASP A 132 10.34 5.44 3.89
C ASP A 132 10.71 4.41 2.80
N PRO A 133 9.81 4.10 1.85
CA PRO A 133 10.11 3.15 0.77
C PRO A 133 11.18 3.66 -0.21
N LEU A 134 11.37 4.98 -0.33
CA LEU A 134 12.30 5.57 -1.32
C LEU A 134 13.69 5.89 -0.74
N ASP A 135 13.96 5.50 0.51
CA ASP A 135 15.24 5.79 1.15
C ASP A 135 16.34 4.84 0.66
N LYS A 136 17.24 5.37 -0.19
CA LYS A 136 18.37 4.64 -0.78
C LYS A 136 19.61 4.58 0.11
N ILE A 137 19.60 5.26 1.25
CA ILE A 137 20.76 5.34 2.15
C ILE A 137 20.89 4.03 2.95
N ILE A 138 19.76 3.39 3.26
CA ILE A 138 19.71 2.19 4.06
C ILE A 138 20.01 0.98 3.19
N VAL A 139 20.98 0.17 3.62
CA VAL A 139 21.29 -1.13 3.00
C VAL A 139 20.68 -2.23 3.85
N LEU A 140 19.70 -2.93 3.29
CA LEU A 140 19.08 -4.08 3.93
C LEU A 140 19.97 -5.32 3.77
N ARG A 141 20.09 -6.10 4.84
CA ARG A 141 20.82 -7.37 4.82
C ARG A 141 19.88 -8.46 4.29
N PRO A 142 20.26 -9.21 3.22
CA PRO A 142 19.43 -10.29 2.73
C PRO A 142 19.19 -11.35 3.81
N LEU A 143 17.97 -11.90 3.86
CA LEU A 143 17.55 -12.96 4.79
C LEU A 143 17.53 -12.58 6.28
N GLU A 144 17.67 -11.29 6.59
CA GLU A 144 17.45 -10.80 7.94
C GLU A 144 16.23 -9.87 7.94
N PRO A 145 15.29 -10.04 8.89
CA PRO A 145 14.16 -9.12 9.02
C PRO A 145 14.64 -7.69 9.23
N ALA A 146 14.11 -6.74 8.47
CA ALA A 146 14.46 -5.34 8.67
C ALA A 146 13.89 -4.83 10.01
N PRO A 147 14.56 -3.87 10.66
CA PRO A 147 13.95 -3.12 11.75
C PRO A 147 12.66 -2.45 11.28
N ILE A 148 11.70 -2.25 12.19
CA ILE A 148 10.38 -1.64 11.89
C ILE A 148 10.52 -0.33 11.11
N GLN A 149 11.54 0.49 11.42
CA GLN A 149 11.78 1.78 10.77
C GLN A 149 12.17 1.68 9.27
N HIS A 150 12.50 0.50 8.78
CA HIS A 150 12.95 0.24 7.41
C HIS A 150 12.07 -0.80 6.70
N LEU A 151 10.94 -1.17 7.31
CA LEU A 151 10.04 -2.20 6.81
C LEU A 151 9.45 -1.82 5.43
N ALA A 152 9.09 -0.54 5.24
CA ALA A 152 8.60 -0.07 3.94
C ALA A 152 9.65 -0.22 2.82
N LEU A 153 10.94 -0.05 3.13
CA LEU A 153 12.01 -0.26 2.16
C LEU A 153 12.18 -1.75 1.85
N GLU A 154 12.06 -2.62 2.85
CA GLU A 154 12.12 -4.08 2.67
C GLU A 154 10.98 -4.56 1.76
N PHE A 155 9.77 -4.05 1.98
CA PHE A 155 8.62 -4.38 1.14
C PHE A 155 8.73 -3.80 -0.27
N MET A 156 9.37 -2.63 -0.43
CA MET A 156 9.63 -2.06 -1.76
C MET A 156 10.73 -2.80 -2.52
N GLY A 157 11.74 -3.34 -1.82
CA GLY A 157 12.89 -4.03 -2.42
C GLY A 157 12.54 -5.28 -3.24
N MET A 158 11.27 -5.67 -3.28
CA MET A 158 10.71 -6.67 -4.20
C MET A 158 10.39 -6.12 -5.60
N SER A 159 10.45 -4.80 -5.82
CA SER A 159 10.16 -4.13 -7.08
C SER A 159 11.40 -3.43 -7.67
N GLU A 160 11.39 -3.16 -8.98
CA GLU A 160 12.49 -2.46 -9.67
C GLU A 160 12.70 -1.03 -9.12
N ASP A 161 13.93 -0.50 -9.24
CA ASP A 161 14.28 0.85 -8.81
C ASP A 161 13.30 1.92 -9.35
N VAL A 162 12.47 2.46 -8.45
CA VAL A 162 11.56 3.56 -8.75
C VAL A 162 12.30 4.88 -8.57
N SER A 163 12.48 5.62 -9.66
CA SER A 163 13.05 6.96 -9.61
C SER A 163 12.03 7.99 -10.08
N ILE A 164 12.02 9.14 -9.38
CA ILE A 164 11.19 10.30 -9.72
C ILE A 164 11.44 10.70 -11.18
N ASN A 165 12.72 10.70 -11.60
CA ASN A 165 13.16 11.09 -12.93
C ASN A 165 12.60 10.23 -14.07
N LYS A 166 12.10 9.01 -13.79
CA LYS A 166 11.49 8.15 -14.81
C LYS A 166 10.25 8.78 -15.45
N PHE A 167 9.57 9.69 -14.74
CA PHE A 167 8.30 10.26 -15.18
C PHE A 167 8.37 11.72 -15.57
N PHE A 168 9.45 12.44 -15.23
CA PHE A 168 9.69 13.80 -15.69
C PHE A 168 10.27 13.81 -17.10
N ASP A 169 9.98 14.86 -17.86
CA ASP A 169 10.73 15.17 -19.08
C ASP A 169 12.05 15.86 -18.69
N GLU A 170 13.13 15.63 -19.42
CA GLU A 170 14.46 16.22 -19.15
C GLU A 170 14.43 17.75 -19.07
N SER A 171 13.46 18.40 -19.74
CA SER A 171 13.27 19.85 -19.71
C SER A 171 12.58 20.39 -18.44
N MET A 172 12.00 19.51 -17.61
CA MET A 172 11.29 19.88 -16.38
C MET A 172 12.09 19.60 -15.10
N VAL A 173 13.23 18.93 -15.22
CA VAL A 173 14.17 18.71 -14.11
C VAL A 173 15.18 19.87 -14.14
N VAL A 174 14.91 20.93 -13.37
CA VAL A 174 15.82 22.07 -13.18
C VAL A 174 16.71 21.84 -11.98
#